data_AF-A0A176S4X3-F1
#
_entry.id   AF-A0A176S4X3-F1
#
_cell.length_a   1.000
_cell.length_b   1.000
_cell.length_c   1.000
_cell.angle_alpha   90.00
_cell.angle_beta   90.00
_cell.angle_gamma   90.00
#
_symmetry.space_group_name_H-M   'P 1'
#
loop_
_entity.id
_entity.type
_entity.pdbx_description
1 polymer ?
#
loop_
_entity_poly.entity_id
_entity_poly.type
_entity_poly.pdbx_seq_one_letter_code
_entity_poly.pdbx_strand_id
1 'polypeptide(L)'
;MTERLPVDILIQGGGINWSSTRIDSRHIHFHPFRKHADGHLFRIGFYQYRFALFTRQEWVWWEIWHHEGRRARHGAAMSGPDYTWWHGMYEVVKHTYFSFIPELKKLVGKKEADRLLTKYFKPIDGHAWYFNGLGKKALDDVRKGYEERYGKGSFK
;
A
#
# COMPACT_ATOMS: atom_id res chain seq x y z
N MET A 1 -27.16 35.63 7.17
CA MET A 1 -27.16 34.48 8.09
C MET A 1 -26.77 33.26 7.28
N THR A 2 -25.57 32.75 7.50
CA THR A 2 -24.98 31.60 6.78
C THR A 2 -25.31 30.34 7.56
N GLU A 3 -26.32 29.59 7.10
CA GLU A 3 -26.63 28.27 7.65
C GLU A 3 -25.60 27.25 7.16
N ARG A 4 -24.89 26.65 8.11
CA ARG A 4 -23.94 25.56 7.91
C ARG A 4 -24.69 24.34 7.37
N LEU A 5 -24.30 23.88 6.19
CA LEU A 5 -24.67 22.54 5.73
C LEU A 5 -23.94 21.48 6.59
N PRO A 6 -24.63 20.40 6.99
CA PRO A 6 -24.05 19.32 7.79
C PRO A 6 -22.98 18.57 6.98
N VAL A 7 -21.85 18.28 7.62
CA VAL A 7 -20.63 17.71 7.00
C VAL A 7 -20.72 16.18 6.83
N ASP A 8 -21.94 15.65 6.70
CA ASP A 8 -22.22 14.21 6.81
C ASP A 8 -22.48 13.53 5.46
N ILE A 9 -22.21 14.21 4.35
CA ILE A 9 -22.37 13.65 3.01
C ILE A 9 -21.00 13.63 2.32
N LEU A 10 -20.31 12.48 2.41
CA LEU A 10 -19.53 11.84 1.32
C LEU A 10 -18.47 10.80 1.76
N ILE A 11 -18.60 10.05 2.86
CA ILE A 11 -17.74 8.85 3.04
C ILE A 11 -18.49 7.70 3.72
N GLN A 12 -19.49 7.12 3.05
CA GLN A 12 -20.05 5.81 3.42
C GLN A 12 -20.46 5.01 2.18
N GLY A 13 -19.47 4.40 1.53
CA GLY A 13 -19.68 3.21 0.69
C GLY A 13 -19.39 1.98 1.57
N GLY A 14 -20.43 1.19 1.84
CA GLY A 14 -20.36 0.03 2.73
C GLY A 14 -19.30 -0.99 2.28
N GLY A 15 -18.34 -1.28 3.16
CA GLY A 15 -17.37 -2.37 2.98
C GLY A 15 -15.93 -2.02 3.35
N ILE A 16 -15.54 -0.74 3.34
CA ILE A 16 -14.17 -0.34 3.68
C ILE A 16 -14.10 0.09 5.15
N ASN A 17 -13.79 -0.88 6.00
CA ASN A 17 -13.40 -0.60 7.38
C ASN A 17 -12.00 0.03 7.40
N TRP A 18 -11.90 1.35 7.50
CA TRP A 18 -10.62 2.07 7.62
C TRP A 18 -9.82 1.75 8.90
N SER A 19 -10.41 1.06 9.88
CA SER A 19 -9.66 0.51 11.02
C SER A 19 -8.81 -0.72 10.66
N SER A 20 -8.94 -1.29 9.46
CA SER A 20 -8.09 -2.39 8.98
C SER A 20 -6.67 -1.96 8.57
N THR A 21 -6.38 -0.65 8.53
CA THR A 21 -4.98 -0.16 8.48
C THR A 21 -4.23 -0.31 9.80
N ARG A 22 -4.89 -0.85 10.84
CA ARG A 22 -4.22 -1.59 11.89
C ARG A 22 -3.82 -2.96 11.36
N ILE A 23 -2.94 -2.99 10.36
CA ILE A 23 -2.11 -4.17 10.14
C ILE A 23 -1.32 -4.30 11.43
N ASP A 24 -1.79 -5.22 12.28
CA ASP A 24 -1.12 -5.59 13.50
C ASP A 24 0.33 -5.91 13.14
N SER A 25 1.24 -5.04 13.57
CA SER A 25 2.68 -5.22 13.45
C SER A 25 3.17 -6.48 14.16
N ARG A 26 2.29 -7.18 14.89
CA ARG A 26 2.53 -8.52 15.45
C ARG A 26 2.18 -9.66 14.49
N HIS A 27 1.42 -9.47 13.42
CA HIS A 27 0.99 -10.58 12.54
C HIS A 27 1.77 -10.72 11.23
N ILE A 28 2.65 -9.77 10.89
CA ILE A 28 3.74 -10.00 9.92
C ILE A 28 4.91 -10.59 10.70
N HIS A 29 4.72 -11.82 11.18
CA HIS A 29 5.73 -12.56 11.93
C HIS A 29 6.97 -12.77 11.06
N PHE A 30 8.04 -12.06 11.43
CA PHE A 30 9.45 -12.21 11.06
C PHE A 30 10.05 -13.60 11.39
N HIS A 31 9.29 -14.70 11.31
CA HIS A 31 9.56 -15.90 12.13
C HIS A 31 9.89 -17.25 11.46
N PRO A 32 10.26 -17.40 10.17
CA PRO A 32 10.96 -18.61 9.74
C PRO A 32 12.49 -18.47 9.69
N PHE A 33 13.07 -17.27 9.77
CA PHE A 33 14.53 -17.09 9.71
C PHE A 33 15.26 -17.07 11.07
N ARG A 34 14.53 -17.24 12.17
CA ARG A 34 15.01 -16.89 13.51
C ARG A 34 15.41 -18.07 14.41
N LYS A 35 15.23 -19.31 13.97
CA LYS A 35 15.33 -20.47 14.88
C LYS A 35 16.74 -21.02 15.17
N HIS A 36 17.83 -20.41 14.70
CA HIS A 36 19.19 -20.97 14.90
C HIS A 36 20.22 -20.03 15.55
N ALA A 37 19.87 -18.80 15.95
CA ALA A 37 20.86 -17.82 16.43
C ALA A 37 20.55 -17.17 17.80
N ASP A 38 19.59 -17.69 18.57
CA ASP A 38 18.97 -16.94 19.68
C ASP A 38 19.25 -17.55 21.08
N GLY A 39 20.47 -18.04 21.33
CA GLY A 39 20.89 -18.44 22.67
C GLY A 39 22.07 -17.60 23.15
N HIS A 40 21.81 -16.42 23.76
CA HIS A 40 22.66 -15.70 24.76
C HIS A 40 22.74 -14.16 24.68
N LEU A 41 22.07 -13.45 23.77
CA LEU A 41 22.30 -12.00 23.60
C LEU A 41 21.06 -11.10 23.84
N PHE A 42 20.23 -11.43 24.84
CA PHE A 42 19.12 -10.59 25.28
C PHE A 42 19.42 -9.83 26.59
N ARG A 43 20.52 -9.09 26.62
CA ARG A 43 20.78 -8.15 27.73
C ARG A 43 21.31 -6.82 27.20
N ILE A 44 20.41 -5.83 27.20
CA ILE A 44 20.66 -4.40 27.34
C ILE A 44 21.60 -3.78 26.30
N GLY A 45 21.03 -3.02 25.36
CA GLY A 45 21.76 -1.97 24.64
C GLY A 45 22.22 -2.31 23.23
N PHE A 46 21.31 -2.54 22.28
CA PHE A 46 21.66 -2.63 20.85
C PHE A 46 20.54 -2.14 19.91
N TYR A 47 19.89 -1.02 20.23
CA TYR A 47 19.00 -0.35 19.26
C TYR A 47 19.75 0.60 18.31
N GLN A 48 20.95 1.06 18.69
CA GLN A 48 21.69 2.08 17.93
C GLN A 48 22.46 1.52 16.72
N TYR A 49 22.82 0.23 16.70
CA TYR A 49 23.72 -0.34 15.69
C TYR A 49 23.06 -1.21 14.60
N ARG A 50 21.72 -1.36 14.63
CA ARG A 50 20.99 -2.06 13.56
C ARG A 50 20.60 -1.16 12.38
N PHE A 51 20.91 0.13 12.47
CA PHE A 51 20.76 1.09 11.38
C PHE A 51 21.78 0.86 10.25
N ALA A 52 22.91 0.21 10.53
CA ALA A 52 24.00 -0.03 9.58
C ALA A 52 23.78 -1.23 8.64
N LEU A 53 22.67 -1.97 8.75
CA LEU A 53 22.45 -3.23 8.01
C LEU A 53 21.05 -3.33 7.39
N PHE A 54 20.43 -2.22 6.99
CA PHE A 54 19.24 -2.31 6.16
C PHE A 54 19.63 -2.86 4.79
N THR A 55 19.12 -4.03 4.44
CA THR A 55 19.15 -4.48 3.05
C THR A 55 18.35 -3.51 2.19
N ARG A 56 18.68 -3.43 0.89
CA ARG A 56 18.02 -2.48 -0.04
C ARG A 56 16.49 -2.63 -0.02
N GLN A 57 15.99 -3.85 0.12
CA GLN A 57 14.56 -4.16 0.22
C GLN A 57 13.92 -3.54 1.47
N GLU A 58 14.60 -3.69 2.62
CA GLU A 58 14.10 -3.17 3.89
C GLU A 58 14.13 -1.63 3.90
N TRP A 59 15.11 -1.01 3.26
CA TRP A 59 15.14 0.45 3.08
C TRP A 59 13.96 0.95 2.24
N VAL A 60 13.71 0.33 1.07
CA VAL A 60 12.57 0.69 0.22
C VAL A 60 11.25 0.54 0.97
N TRP A 61 11.09 -0.56 1.72
CA TRP A 61 9.88 -0.75 2.54
C TRP A 61 9.76 0.30 3.65
N TRP A 62 10.88 0.65 4.29
CA TRP A 62 10.93 1.71 5.29
C TRP A 62 10.51 3.06 4.70
N GLU A 63 10.99 3.45 3.52
CA GLU A 63 10.63 4.70 2.84
C GLU A 63 9.13 4.76 2.47
N ILE A 64 8.58 3.67 1.94
CA ILE A 64 7.15 3.57 1.59
C ILE A 64 6.28 3.89 2.81
N TRP A 65 6.55 3.28 3.97
CA TRP A 65 5.70 3.48 5.15
C TRP A 65 6.05 4.75 5.93
N HIS A 66 7.34 5.00 6.17
CA HIS A 66 7.82 6.12 6.99
C HIS A 66 7.76 7.42 6.23
N HIS A 67 8.32 7.51 5.03
CA HIS A 67 8.46 8.79 4.35
C HIS A 67 7.18 9.14 3.59
N GLU A 68 6.75 8.28 2.69
CA GLU A 68 5.64 8.56 1.78
C GLU A 68 4.28 8.34 2.44
N GLY A 69 4.13 7.21 3.12
CA GLY A 69 2.91 6.91 3.87
C GLY A 69 2.62 7.95 4.95
N ARG A 70 3.64 8.46 5.64
CA ARG A 70 3.46 9.55 6.61
C ARG A 70 3.02 10.84 5.92
N ARG A 71 3.65 11.22 4.80
CA ARG A 71 3.25 12.41 4.01
C ARG A 71 1.79 12.31 3.57
N ALA A 72 1.36 11.14 3.08
CA ALA A 72 -0.02 10.90 2.70
C ALA A 72 -1.00 11.08 3.87
N ARG A 73 -0.74 10.42 5.01
CA ARG A 73 -1.62 10.48 6.19
C ARG A 73 -1.66 11.87 6.83
N HIS A 74 -0.51 12.53 6.93
CA HIS A 74 -0.44 13.88 7.51
C HIS A 74 -1.04 14.93 6.57
N GLY A 75 -0.81 14.80 5.25
CA GLY A 75 -1.49 15.58 4.23
C GLY A 75 -3.00 15.47 4.33
N ALA A 76 -3.52 14.25 4.49
CA ALA A 76 -4.96 14.03 4.65
C ALA A 76 -5.49 14.69 5.93
N ALA A 77 -4.78 14.55 7.06
CA ALA A 77 -5.16 15.15 8.33
C ALA A 77 -5.15 16.69 8.31
N MET A 78 -4.28 17.29 7.50
CA MET A 78 -4.16 18.75 7.35
C MET A 78 -4.96 19.32 6.18
N SER A 79 -5.81 18.52 5.53
CA SER A 79 -6.54 18.93 4.32
C SER A 79 -5.62 19.44 3.20
N GLY A 80 -4.42 18.85 3.07
CA GLY A 80 -3.46 19.10 2.01
C GLY A 80 -3.62 18.06 0.89
N PRO A 81 -4.44 18.31 -0.15
CA PRO A 81 -4.72 17.33 -1.20
C PRO A 81 -3.47 16.95 -1.99
N ASP A 82 -2.58 17.90 -2.25
CA ASP A 82 -1.34 17.68 -2.99
C ASP A 82 -0.36 16.76 -2.25
N TYR A 83 -0.20 16.98 -0.93
CA TYR A 83 0.61 16.11 -0.07
C TYR A 83 -0.01 14.73 0.15
N THR A 84 -1.34 14.66 0.15
CA THR A 84 -2.05 13.39 0.23
C THR A 84 -1.80 12.57 -1.04
N TRP A 85 -1.90 13.23 -2.20
CA TRP A 85 -1.91 12.57 -3.49
C TRP A 85 -0.52 12.49 -4.12
N TRP A 86 -0.01 13.57 -4.69
CA TRP A 86 1.23 13.61 -5.48
C TRP A 86 2.48 13.34 -4.65
N HIS A 87 2.56 13.90 -3.45
CA HIS A 87 3.73 13.69 -2.58
C HIS A 87 3.55 12.54 -1.58
N GLY A 88 2.37 11.92 -1.56
CA GLY A 88 2.01 10.85 -0.63
C GLY A 88 1.75 9.55 -1.39
N MET A 89 0.48 9.34 -1.74
CA MET A 89 0.01 8.09 -2.33
C MET A 89 0.68 7.74 -3.67
N TYR A 90 0.99 8.74 -4.50
CA TYR A 90 1.70 8.51 -5.77
C TYR A 90 3.08 7.89 -5.55
N GLU A 91 3.86 8.43 -4.60
CA GLU A 91 5.19 7.89 -4.29
C GLU A 91 5.08 6.50 -3.66
N VAL A 92 4.10 6.27 -2.74
CA VAL A 92 3.83 4.94 -2.18
C VAL A 92 3.61 3.90 -3.28
N VAL A 93 2.76 4.23 -4.25
CA VAL A 93 2.46 3.35 -5.40
C VAL A 93 3.74 3.14 -6.20
N LYS A 94 4.42 4.21 -6.60
CA LYS A 94 5.64 4.16 -7.41
C LYS A 94 6.68 3.24 -6.78
N HIS A 95 7.02 3.43 -5.51
CA HIS A 95 8.03 2.62 -4.84
C HIS A 95 7.56 1.19 -4.58
N THR A 96 6.27 0.96 -4.32
CA THR A 96 5.74 -0.40 -4.18
C THR A 96 5.93 -1.21 -5.47
N TYR A 97 5.49 -0.70 -6.62
CA TYR A 97 5.49 -1.48 -7.86
C TYR A 97 6.81 -1.46 -8.61
N PHE A 98 7.54 -0.33 -8.59
CA PHE A 98 8.76 -0.16 -9.39
C PHE A 98 10.05 -0.40 -8.61
N SER A 99 10.02 -0.38 -7.28
CA SER A 99 11.21 -0.61 -6.44
C SER A 99 11.07 -1.90 -5.61
N PHE A 100 10.04 -1.99 -4.77
CA PHE A 100 9.88 -3.08 -3.81
C PHE A 100 9.66 -4.44 -4.48
N ILE A 101 8.69 -4.53 -5.40
CA ILE A 101 8.40 -5.81 -6.08
C ILE A 101 9.61 -6.37 -6.84
N PRO A 102 10.34 -5.58 -7.65
CA PRO A 102 11.56 -6.06 -8.31
C PRO A 102 12.65 -6.51 -7.32
N GLU A 103 12.89 -5.75 -6.25
CA GLU A 103 13.90 -6.09 -5.26
C GLU A 103 13.52 -7.33 -4.43
N LEU A 104 12.22 -7.55 -4.19
CA LEU A 104 11.69 -8.79 -3.62
C LEU A 104 11.96 -9.98 -4.55
N LYS A 105 11.68 -9.83 -5.86
CA LYS A 105 11.95 -10.89 -6.86
C LYS A 105 13.44 -11.25 -6.94
N LYS A 106 14.34 -10.28 -6.76
CA LYS A 106 15.79 -10.53 -6.69
C LYS A 106 16.18 -11.28 -5.42
N LEU A 107 15.56 -10.96 -4.29
CA LEU A 107 15.92 -11.52 -2.98
C LEU A 107 15.48 -12.98 -2.82
N VAL A 108 14.23 -13.29 -3.16
CA VAL A 108 13.63 -14.63 -2.90
C VAL A 108 13.44 -15.47 -4.15
N GLY A 109 13.72 -14.89 -5.33
CA GLY A 109 13.44 -15.51 -6.63
C GLY A 109 12.00 -15.34 -7.09
N LYS A 110 11.77 -15.46 -8.40
CA LYS A 110 10.47 -15.17 -9.03
C LYS A 110 9.33 -16.03 -8.48
N LYS A 111 9.52 -17.35 -8.35
CA LYS A 111 8.49 -18.29 -7.90
C LYS A 111 8.00 -17.98 -6.48
N GLU A 112 8.94 -17.69 -5.59
CA GLU A 112 8.63 -17.37 -4.19
C GLU A 112 8.01 -15.98 -4.07
N ALA A 113 8.53 -14.99 -4.80
CA ALA A 113 7.94 -13.66 -4.84
C ALA A 113 6.50 -13.69 -5.37
N ASP A 114 6.23 -14.43 -6.45
CA ASP A 114 4.87 -14.54 -7.01
C ASP A 114 3.91 -15.24 -6.02
N ARG A 115 4.39 -16.20 -5.21
CA ARG A 115 3.61 -16.79 -4.11
C ARG A 115 3.26 -15.74 -3.06
N LEU A 116 4.24 -14.94 -2.62
CA LEU A 116 4.04 -13.88 -1.62
C LEU A 116 3.07 -12.80 -2.14
N LEU A 117 3.24 -12.34 -3.38
CA LEU A 117 2.35 -11.37 -4.01
C LEU A 117 0.93 -11.92 -4.16
N THR A 118 0.78 -13.19 -4.56
CA THR A 118 -0.54 -13.84 -4.63
C THR A 118 -1.20 -13.91 -3.26
N LYS A 119 -0.44 -14.15 -2.20
CA LYS A 119 -0.98 -14.26 -0.84
C LYS A 119 -1.36 -12.90 -0.25
N TYR A 120 -0.52 -11.88 -0.43
CA TYR A 120 -0.65 -10.61 0.29
C TYR A 120 -1.20 -9.46 -0.56
N PHE A 121 -0.93 -9.44 -1.87
CA PHE A 121 -1.36 -8.35 -2.75
C PHE A 121 -2.66 -8.70 -3.49
N LYS A 122 -2.82 -9.92 -3.99
CA LYS A 122 -4.01 -10.31 -4.78
C LYS A 122 -5.36 -10.13 -4.06
N PRO A 123 -5.48 -10.33 -2.73
CA PRO A 123 -6.75 -10.11 -2.03
C PRO A 123 -7.16 -8.64 -1.89
N ILE A 124 -6.27 -7.68 -2.21
CA ILE A 124 -6.56 -6.26 -2.11
C ILE A 124 -7.07 -5.79 -3.47
N ASP A 125 -8.31 -5.29 -3.52
CA ASP A 125 -8.96 -4.84 -4.75
C ASP A 125 -8.11 -3.80 -5.53
N GLY A 126 -7.42 -2.91 -4.81
CA GLY A 126 -6.51 -1.91 -5.39
C GLY A 126 -5.28 -2.48 -6.13
N HIS A 127 -5.00 -3.78 -6.01
CA HIS A 127 -3.92 -4.48 -6.71
C HIS A 127 -4.42 -5.33 -7.89
N ALA A 128 -5.74 -5.38 -8.16
CA ALA A 128 -6.29 -6.22 -9.22
C ALA A 128 -5.67 -5.93 -10.60
N TRP A 129 -5.37 -4.66 -10.88
CA TRP A 129 -4.73 -4.24 -12.13
C TRP A 129 -3.34 -4.86 -12.34
N TYR A 130 -2.60 -5.12 -11.26
CA TYR A 130 -1.25 -5.68 -11.33
C TYR A 130 -1.27 -7.14 -11.77
N PHE A 131 -2.29 -7.90 -11.37
CA PHE A 131 -2.41 -9.33 -11.68
C PHE A 131 -3.20 -9.62 -12.94
N ASN A 132 -4.29 -8.87 -13.15
CA ASN A 132 -5.28 -9.16 -14.20
C ASN A 132 -5.18 -8.19 -15.39
N GLY A 133 -4.47 -7.06 -15.22
CA GLY A 133 -4.52 -5.95 -16.17
C GLY A 133 -5.92 -5.36 -16.34
N LEU A 134 -6.10 -4.57 -17.40
CA LEU A 134 -7.42 -4.15 -17.89
C LEU A 134 -7.93 -5.18 -18.92
N GLY A 135 -8.51 -6.28 -18.43
CA GLY A 135 -9.17 -7.26 -19.29
C GLY A 135 -10.41 -6.68 -19.99
N LYS A 136 -10.89 -7.34 -21.07
CA LYS A 136 -12.06 -6.89 -21.84
C LYS A 136 -13.27 -6.56 -20.95
N LYS A 137 -13.59 -7.43 -20.00
CA LYS A 137 -14.69 -7.21 -19.04
C LYS A 137 -14.48 -5.94 -18.21
N ALA A 138 -13.27 -5.70 -17.70
CA ALA A 138 -12.98 -4.50 -16.92
C ALA A 138 -13.07 -3.22 -17.78
N LEU A 139 -12.67 -3.29 -19.06
CA LEU A 139 -12.86 -2.19 -20.00
C LEU A 139 -14.33 -1.92 -20.29
N ASP A 140 -15.14 -2.97 -20.45
CA ASP A 140 -16.58 -2.86 -20.66
C ASP A 140 -17.28 -2.26 -19.42
N ASP A 141 -16.88 -2.67 -18.21
CA ASP A 141 -17.38 -2.11 -16.95
C ASP A 141 -17.01 -0.61 -16.83
N VAL A 142 -15.77 -0.25 -17.18
CA VAL A 142 -15.31 1.15 -17.21
C VAL A 142 -16.10 1.96 -18.24
N ARG A 143 -16.27 1.44 -19.47
CA ARG A 143 -17.04 2.10 -20.53
C ARG A 143 -18.48 2.33 -20.07
N LYS A 144 -19.14 1.30 -19.56
CA LYS A 144 -20.51 1.39 -19.05
C LYS A 144 -20.63 2.45 -17.95
N GLY A 145 -19.74 2.40 -16.95
CA GLY A 145 -19.72 3.39 -15.87
C GLY A 145 -19.36 4.81 -16.33
N TYR A 146 -18.66 4.98 -17.45
CA TYR A 146 -18.40 6.29 -18.06
C TYR A 146 -19.64 6.80 -18.79
N GLU A 147 -20.29 5.96 -19.59
CA GLU A 147 -21.50 6.29 -20.33
C GLU A 147 -22.70 6.57 -19.41
N GLU A 148 -22.80 5.89 -18.28
CA GLU A 148 -23.82 6.18 -17.24
C GLU A 148 -23.64 7.57 -16.62
N ARG A 149 -22.38 8.04 -16.46
CA ARG A 149 -22.07 9.32 -15.83
C ARG A 149 -22.11 10.50 -16.82
N TYR A 150 -21.65 10.28 -18.04
CA TYR A 150 -21.40 11.34 -19.02
C TYR A 150 -22.22 11.22 -20.31
N GLY A 151 -23.12 10.24 -20.38
CA GLY A 151 -23.97 9.98 -21.54
C GLY A 151 -23.37 8.98 -22.54
N LYS A 152 -24.23 8.39 -23.37
CA LYS A 152 -23.87 7.38 -24.38
C LYS A 152 -22.86 7.92 -25.39
N GLY A 153 -21.78 7.19 -25.68
CA GLY A 153 -20.74 7.61 -26.61
C GLY A 153 -19.70 8.59 -26.03
N SER A 154 -19.72 8.84 -24.72
CA SER A 154 -18.71 9.66 -24.02
C SER A 154 -17.34 8.97 -23.92
N PHE A 155 -17.31 7.64 -23.96
CA PHE A 155 -16.08 6.85 -23.94
C PHE A 155 -15.64 6.52 -25.39
N LYS A 156 -14.76 7.37 -25.95
CA LYS A 156 -14.20 7.24 -27.31
C LYS A 156 -12.96 6.36 -27.34
#